data_AF-A0AAD4EDW5-F1
#
_entry.id   AF-A0AAD4EDW5-F1
#
_cell.length_a   1.000
_cell.length_b   1.000
_cell.length_c   1.000
_cell.angle_alpha   90.00
_cell.angle_beta   90.00
_cell.angle_gamma   90.00
#
_symmetry.space_group_name_H-M   'P 1'
#
loop_
_entity.id
_entity.type
_entity.pdbx_description
1 polymer ?
#
loop_
_entity_poly.entity_id
_entity_poly.type
_entity_poly.pdbx_seq_one_letter_code
_entity_poly.pdbx_strand_id
1 'polypeptide(L)'
;MLPPALSGDTKTASDILDEWGTDVFVTEIKKCGEVLQRHWCRAVCHKYGNDNQCRFLFPHEIVEASHFDPENNAIVFVCRDATVNYFNPYLLVFCRHNHDLKCILSGKGAKAAMFYISDYITKMDVKTYEMLSLL
;
A
#
# COMPACT_ATOMS: atom_id res chain seq x y z
N MET A 1 3.73 -13.17 -14.77
CA MET A 1 2.75 -13.74 -15.72
C MET A 1 1.40 -13.14 -15.39
N LEU A 2 0.63 -12.60 -16.35
CA LEU A 2 -0.79 -12.33 -16.06
C LEU A 2 -1.49 -13.66 -15.75
N PRO A 3 -2.51 -13.70 -14.89
CA PRO A 3 -3.37 -14.89 -14.81
C PRO A 3 -3.83 -15.29 -16.20
N PRO A 4 -3.90 -16.61 -16.49
CA PRO A 4 -4.44 -17.08 -17.75
C PRO A 4 -5.75 -16.35 -18.02
N ALA A 5 -5.87 -15.74 -19.20
CA ALA A 5 -7.16 -15.23 -19.63
C ALA A 5 -8.14 -16.41 -19.57
N LEU A 6 -9.41 -16.14 -19.22
CA LEU A 6 -10.48 -17.11 -19.34
C LEU A 6 -10.67 -17.41 -20.84
N SER A 7 -9.83 -18.29 -21.40
CA SER A 7 -10.02 -18.88 -22.71
C SER A 7 -11.30 -19.68 -22.67
N GLY A 8 -12.03 -19.75 -23.78
CA GLY A 8 -13.39 -20.32 -23.90
C GLY A 8 -13.57 -21.80 -23.52
N ASP A 9 -12.60 -22.44 -22.87
CA ASP A 9 -12.79 -23.68 -22.12
C ASP A 9 -13.17 -23.32 -20.68
N THR A 10 -14.34 -23.79 -20.23
CA THR A 10 -14.84 -23.63 -18.86
C THR A 10 -13.94 -24.34 -17.84
N LYS A 11 -12.76 -23.77 -17.56
CA LYS A 11 -11.99 -24.09 -16.36
C LYS A 11 -12.81 -23.63 -15.16
N THR A 12 -13.05 -24.54 -14.23
CA THR A 12 -13.67 -24.17 -12.96
C THR A 12 -12.71 -23.29 -12.15
N ALA A 13 -13.21 -22.55 -11.16
CA ALA A 13 -12.36 -21.79 -10.26
C ALA A 13 -11.32 -22.69 -9.56
N SER A 14 -11.65 -23.96 -9.31
CA SER A 14 -10.72 -24.96 -8.76
C SER A 14 -9.56 -25.23 -9.72
N ASP A 15 -9.85 -25.46 -11.01
CA ASP A 15 -8.82 -25.78 -12.00
C ASP A 15 -7.82 -24.62 -12.19
N ILE A 16 -8.30 -23.38 -12.10
CA ILE A 16 -7.45 -22.18 -12.15
C ILE A 16 -6.57 -22.09 -10.91
N LEU A 17 -7.11 -22.40 -9.72
CA LEU A 17 -6.36 -22.39 -8.47
C LEU A 17 -5.31 -23.50 -8.41
N ASP A 18 -5.61 -24.67 -8.97
CA ASP A 18 -4.67 -25.80 -9.06
C ASP A 18 -3.54 -25.50 -10.07
N GLU A 19 -3.83 -24.85 -11.20
CA GLU A 19 -2.83 -24.36 -12.16
C GLU A 19 -1.96 -23.25 -11.56
N TRP A 20 -2.56 -22.36 -10.77
CA TRP A 20 -1.87 -21.41 -9.90
C TRP A 20 -1.39 -22.04 -8.59
N GLY A 21 -1.07 -23.33 -8.60
CA GLY A 21 -0.61 -24.08 -7.45
C GLY A 21 0.41 -23.28 -6.63
N THR A 22 0.43 -23.53 -5.31
CA THR A 22 1.10 -22.72 -4.28
C THR A 22 2.47 -22.16 -4.69
N ASP A 23 3.28 -22.95 -5.39
CA ASP A 23 4.64 -22.56 -5.83
C ASP A 23 4.65 -21.42 -6.87
N VAL A 24 3.74 -21.43 -7.85
CA VAL A 24 3.63 -20.37 -8.86
C VAL A 24 3.18 -19.08 -8.19
N PHE A 25 2.16 -19.15 -7.33
CA PHE A 25 1.65 -17.99 -6.61
C PHE A 25 2.73 -17.37 -5.69
N VAL A 26 3.43 -18.18 -4.91
CA VAL A 26 4.54 -17.73 -4.05
C VAL A 26 5.67 -17.09 -4.89
N THR A 27 5.98 -17.65 -6.05
CA THR A 27 6.98 -17.09 -6.96
C THR A 27 6.54 -15.72 -7.50
N GLU A 28 5.28 -15.58 -7.91
CA GLU A 28 4.74 -14.31 -8.39
C GLU A 28 4.70 -13.26 -7.27
N ILE A 29 4.36 -13.63 -6.02
CA ILE A 29 4.44 -12.73 -4.87
C ILE A 29 5.85 -12.16 -4.71
N LYS A 30 6.88 -13.03 -4.72
CA LYS A 30 8.27 -12.61 -4.56
C LYS A 30 8.72 -11.68 -5.70
N LYS A 31 8.44 -12.06 -6.95
CA LYS A 31 8.78 -11.26 -8.13
C LYS A 31 8.09 -9.89 -8.11
N CYS A 32 6.77 -9.87 -7.86
CA CYS A 32 6.00 -8.63 -7.78
C CYS A 32 6.41 -7.78 -6.58
N GLY A 33 6.71 -8.39 -5.44
CA GLY A 33 7.14 -7.67 -4.23
C GLY A 33 8.44 -6.92 -4.47
N GLU A 34 9.42 -7.61 -5.07
CA GLU A 34 10.71 -7.03 -5.41
C GLU A 34 10.59 -5.89 -6.43
N VAL A 35 9.81 -6.09 -7.50
CA VAL A 35 9.73 -5.12 -8.60
C VAL A 35 8.81 -3.93 -8.27
N LEU A 36 7.71 -4.17 -7.57
CA LEU A 36 6.62 -3.19 -7.41
C LEU A 36 6.56 -2.58 -6.02
N GLN A 37 6.99 -3.30 -4.98
CA GLN A 37 6.85 -2.86 -3.58
C GLN A 37 8.17 -2.44 -2.93
N ARG A 38 9.32 -2.82 -3.50
CA ARG A 38 10.61 -2.35 -2.98
C ARG A 38 10.79 -0.86 -3.21
N HIS A 39 11.06 -0.16 -2.14
CA HIS A 39 11.35 1.25 -2.11
C HIS A 39 12.83 1.53 -2.39
N TRP A 40 13.06 2.52 -3.23
CA TRP A 40 14.35 3.16 -3.42
C TRP A 40 14.11 4.66 -3.41
N CYS A 41 14.82 5.40 -2.56
CA CYS A 41 14.65 6.85 -2.49
C CYS A 41 14.94 7.48 -3.85
N ARG A 42 14.04 8.38 -4.27
CA ARG A 42 14.16 9.19 -5.49
C ARG A 42 13.91 10.65 -5.14
N ALA A 43 14.12 11.57 -6.08
CA ALA A 43 13.88 12.99 -5.86
C ALA A 43 12.48 13.32 -5.29
N VAL A 44 11.45 12.52 -5.63
CA VAL A 44 10.09 12.67 -5.08
C VAL A 44 10.03 12.45 -3.56
N CYS A 45 10.90 11.62 -2.98
CA CYS A 45 10.97 11.34 -1.55
C CYS A 45 11.39 12.56 -0.73
N HIS A 46 12.10 13.51 -1.35
CA HIS A 46 12.63 14.69 -0.69
C HIS A 46 11.84 15.97 -1.03
N LYS A 47 10.69 15.83 -1.70
CA LYS A 47 9.80 16.97 -1.94
C LYS A 47 9.16 17.48 -0.65
N TYR A 48 8.76 18.75 -0.68
CA TYR A 48 8.03 19.43 0.38
C TYR A 48 8.82 19.56 1.70
N GLY A 49 10.12 19.82 1.62
CA GLY A 49 10.98 20.06 2.79
C GLY A 49 11.48 18.79 3.49
N ASN A 50 11.40 17.63 2.82
CA ASN A 50 11.86 16.35 3.35
C ASN A 50 13.32 16.07 2.92
N ASP A 51 14.23 17.02 3.15
CA ASP A 51 15.60 16.92 2.64
C ASP A 51 16.41 15.82 3.33
N ASN A 52 16.18 15.61 4.64
CA ASN A 52 16.94 14.68 5.46
C ASN A 52 16.22 13.36 5.76
N GLN A 53 14.98 13.19 5.29
CA GLN A 53 14.18 11.98 5.56
C GLN A 53 13.30 11.65 4.36
N CYS A 54 13.00 10.36 4.15
CA CYS A 54 12.07 9.98 3.10
C CYS A 54 10.64 10.40 3.51
N ARG A 55 9.97 11.20 2.67
CA ARG A 55 8.56 11.59 2.84
C ARG A 55 7.62 10.39 3.05
N PHE A 56 7.96 9.23 2.47
CA PHE A 56 7.18 8.00 2.57
C PHE A 56 7.54 7.15 3.79
N LEU A 57 8.33 7.69 4.73
CA LEU A 57 8.69 7.06 6.01
C LEU A 57 9.46 5.74 5.85
N PHE A 58 10.38 5.73 4.87
CA PHE A 58 11.39 4.69 4.72
C PHE A 58 12.73 5.13 5.34
N PRO A 59 13.51 4.20 5.93
CA PRO A 59 13.17 2.78 6.16
C PRO A 59 12.08 2.61 7.23
N HIS A 60 11.24 1.58 7.09
CA HIS A 60 10.30 1.18 8.12
C HIS A 60 11.04 0.59 9.33
N GLU A 61 10.41 0.65 10.50
CA GLU A 61 10.89 -0.05 11.69
C GLU A 61 10.82 -1.56 11.48
N ILE A 62 11.91 -2.27 11.80
CA ILE A 62 11.93 -3.73 11.79
C ILE A 62 11.23 -4.24 13.06
N VAL A 63 10.24 -5.10 12.86
CA VAL A 63 9.44 -5.70 13.92
C VAL A 63 9.48 -7.21 13.76
N GLU A 64 10.11 -7.91 14.70
CA GLU A 64 10.32 -9.38 14.60
C GLU A 64 9.02 -10.19 14.69
N ALA A 65 8.06 -9.71 15.49
CA ALA A 65 6.77 -10.33 15.67
C ALA A 65 5.67 -9.29 15.90
N SER A 66 4.50 -9.54 15.31
CA SER A 66 3.33 -8.69 15.50
C SER A 66 2.92 -8.67 16.98
N HIS A 67 2.56 -7.51 17.50
CA HIS A 67 2.14 -7.32 18.89
C HIS A 67 1.07 -6.23 19.00
N PHE A 68 0.39 -6.20 20.14
CA PHE A 68 -0.51 -5.11 20.48
C PHE A 68 0.24 -4.07 21.31
N ASP A 69 0.17 -2.81 20.87
CA ASP A 69 0.68 -1.65 21.58
C ASP A 69 -0.46 -1.02 22.42
N PRO A 70 -0.42 -1.17 23.76
CA PRO A 70 -1.45 -0.65 24.64
C PRO A 70 -1.45 0.87 24.78
N GLU A 71 -0.31 1.55 24.54
CA GLU A 71 -0.22 3.00 24.68
C GLU A 71 -0.97 3.70 23.53
N ASN A 72 -0.82 3.16 22.32
CA ASN A 72 -1.47 3.70 21.12
C ASN A 72 -2.78 2.99 20.76
N ASN A 73 -3.15 1.92 21.49
CA ASN A 73 -4.29 1.05 21.22
C ASN A 73 -4.29 0.54 19.77
N ALA A 74 -3.14 0.02 19.34
CA ALA A 74 -2.87 -0.36 17.96
C ALA A 74 -2.21 -1.73 17.86
N ILE A 75 -2.43 -2.43 16.74
CA ILE A 75 -1.73 -3.66 16.40
C ILE A 75 -0.57 -3.27 15.49
N VAL A 76 0.64 -3.61 15.93
CA VAL A 76 1.87 -3.48 15.15
C VAL A 76 2.09 -4.81 14.43
N PHE A 77 2.28 -4.76 13.11
CA PHE A 77 2.55 -5.94 12.31
C PHE A 77 4.06 -6.21 12.22
N VAL A 78 4.40 -7.49 12.12
CA VAL A 78 5.74 -7.93 11.75
C VAL A 78 6.24 -7.22 10.48
N CYS A 79 7.46 -6.71 10.52
CA CYS A 79 8.15 -6.10 9.40
C CYS A 79 9.58 -6.64 9.36
N ARG A 80 9.89 -7.47 8.35
CA ARG A 80 11.21 -8.13 8.21
C ARG A 80 12.11 -7.48 7.15
N ASP A 81 11.55 -6.60 6.32
CA ASP A 81 12.28 -5.82 5.33
C ASP A 81 11.79 -4.38 5.41
N ALA A 82 12.65 -3.51 5.93
CA ALA A 82 12.35 -2.11 6.16
C ALA A 82 12.16 -1.31 4.86
N THR A 83 12.48 -1.88 3.70
CA THR A 83 12.44 -1.21 2.40
C THR A 83 11.32 -1.72 1.50
N VAL A 84 10.41 -2.54 2.02
CA VAL A 84 9.27 -3.07 1.26
C VAL A 84 7.97 -2.52 1.86
N ASN A 85 7.07 -2.02 1.01
CA ASN A 85 5.74 -1.61 1.45
C ASN A 85 4.98 -2.75 2.14
N TYR A 86 4.05 -2.42 3.02
CA TYR A 86 3.05 -3.38 3.48
C TYR A 86 2.09 -3.70 2.33
N PHE A 87 2.03 -4.96 1.89
CA PHE A 87 1.19 -5.36 0.76
C PHE A 87 0.37 -6.61 1.09
N ASN A 88 -0.73 -6.79 0.38
CA ASN A 88 -1.50 -8.03 0.44
C ASN A 88 -1.08 -8.94 -0.74
N PRO A 89 -0.66 -10.19 -0.50
CA PRO A 89 -0.17 -11.06 -1.56
C PRO A 89 -1.14 -11.26 -2.72
N TYR A 90 -2.44 -11.35 -2.44
CA TYR A 90 -3.48 -11.51 -3.47
C TYR A 90 -3.65 -10.23 -4.28
N LEU A 91 -3.82 -9.08 -3.63
CA LEU A 91 -3.92 -7.79 -4.33
C LEU A 91 -2.66 -7.53 -5.17
N LEU A 92 -1.49 -7.89 -4.66
CA LEU A 92 -0.23 -7.75 -5.40
C LEU A 92 -0.20 -8.58 -6.68
N VAL A 93 -0.56 -9.86 -6.60
CA VAL A 93 -0.51 -10.77 -7.75
C VAL A 93 -1.57 -10.41 -8.80
N PHE A 94 -2.78 -10.06 -8.36
CA PHE A 94 -3.88 -9.75 -9.27
C PHE A 94 -3.81 -8.34 -9.86
N CYS A 95 -3.46 -7.34 -9.06
CA CYS A 95 -3.46 -5.94 -9.50
C CYS A 95 -2.09 -5.47 -10.02
N ARG A 96 -0.99 -6.12 -9.61
CA ARG A 96 0.38 -5.87 -10.08
C ARG A 96 0.81 -4.40 -10.11
N HIS A 97 0.41 -3.63 -9.11
CA HIS A 97 0.88 -2.25 -8.91
C HIS A 97 1.34 -2.00 -7.47
N ASN A 98 2.09 -0.91 -7.28
CA ASN A 98 2.50 -0.44 -5.96
C ASN A 98 1.25 -0.16 -5.09
N HIS A 99 1.23 -0.68 -3.87
CA HIS A 99 0.23 -0.34 -2.88
C HIS A 99 0.84 -0.47 -1.48
N ASP A 100 0.50 0.47 -0.60
CA ASP A 100 0.94 0.49 0.79
C ASP A 100 -0.30 0.38 1.68
N LEU A 101 -0.50 -0.79 2.28
CA LEU A 101 -1.65 -1.09 3.12
C LEU A 101 -1.30 -0.84 4.58
N LYS A 102 -2.01 0.07 5.21
CA LYS A 102 -1.86 0.33 6.64
C LYS A 102 -3.15 -0.03 7.36
N CYS A 103 -3.02 -0.73 8.49
CA CYS A 103 -4.16 -0.95 9.36
C CYS A 103 -4.37 0.32 10.19
N ILE A 104 -5.50 0.99 9.94
CA ILE A 104 -5.85 2.21 10.65
C ILE A 104 -6.83 1.81 11.76
N LEU A 105 -6.27 1.60 12.94
CA LEU A 105 -7.03 1.28 14.15
C LEU A 105 -7.38 2.56 14.91
N SER A 106 -8.19 2.42 15.96
CA SER A 106 -8.63 3.52 16.82
C SER A 106 -7.46 4.33 17.40
N GLY A 107 -7.73 5.59 17.77
CA GLY A 107 -6.72 6.47 18.36
C GLY A 107 -6.26 7.57 17.40
N LYS A 108 -4.99 7.98 17.52
CA LYS A 108 -4.44 9.12 16.76
C LYS A 108 -4.39 8.84 15.25
N GLY A 109 -4.04 7.60 14.86
CA GLY A 109 -3.96 7.17 13.46
C GLY A 109 -5.31 7.27 12.74
N ALA A 110 -6.38 6.71 13.33
CA ALA A 110 -7.73 6.86 12.79
C ALA A 110 -8.17 8.32 12.68
N LYS A 111 -7.94 9.13 13.71
CA LYS A 111 -8.34 10.55 13.68
C LYS A 111 -7.60 11.32 12.58
N ALA A 112 -6.29 11.11 12.43
CA ALA A 112 -5.50 11.72 11.37
C ALA A 112 -5.97 11.28 9.97
N ALA A 113 -6.24 9.99 9.79
CA ALA A 113 -6.75 9.45 8.54
C ALA A 113 -8.13 10.03 8.19
N MET A 114 -9.03 10.13 9.17
CA MET A 114 -10.35 10.75 8.98
C MET A 114 -10.22 12.19 8.52
N PHE A 115 -9.41 13.02 9.19
CA PHE A 115 -9.20 14.40 8.75
C PHE A 115 -8.59 14.48 7.35
N TYR A 116 -7.59 13.65 7.06
CA TYR A 116 -6.96 13.63 5.74
C TYR A 116 -7.96 13.26 4.64
N ILE A 117 -8.77 12.22 4.85
CA ILE A 117 -9.79 11.78 3.91
C ILE A 117 -10.86 12.86 3.74
N SER A 118 -11.36 13.42 4.85
CA SER A 118 -12.34 14.51 4.81
C SER A 118 -11.81 15.71 4.05
N ASP A 119 -10.62 16.21 4.38
CA ASP A 119 -9.99 17.34 3.70
C ASP A 119 -9.85 17.08 2.19
N TYR A 120 -9.44 15.86 1.81
CA TYR A 120 -9.30 15.48 0.41
C TYR A 120 -10.65 15.41 -0.33
N ILE A 121 -11.69 14.86 0.29
CA ILE A 121 -13.04 14.78 -0.29
C ILE A 121 -13.68 16.17 -0.38
N THR A 122 -13.51 17.01 0.64
CA THR A 122 -14.11 18.35 0.69
C THR A 122 -13.28 19.41 -0.04
N LYS A 123 -12.12 19.03 -0.59
CA LYS A 123 -11.23 19.94 -1.30
C LYS A 123 -12.00 20.61 -2.43
N MET A 124 -12.29 21.90 -2.29
CA MET A 124 -12.97 22.65 -3.33
C MET A 124 -12.07 22.70 -4.57
N ASP A 125 -12.60 22.27 -5.72
CA ASP A 125 -11.87 22.35 -7.00
C ASP A 125 -11.56 23.81 -7.38
N VAL A 126 -12.44 24.73 -6.98
CA VAL A 126 -12.30 26.15 -7.27
C VAL A 126 -11.40 26.81 -6.23
N LYS A 127 -10.27 27.35 -6.70
CA LYS A 127 -9.34 28.08 -5.82
C LYS A 127 -9.95 29.41 -5.40
N THR A 128 -9.61 29.89 -4.21
CA THR A 128 -10.17 31.14 -3.66
C THR A 128 -10.00 32.34 -4.60
N TYR A 129 -8.91 32.41 -5.38
CA TYR A 129 -8.73 33.48 -6.36
C TYR A 129 -9.71 33.40 -7.54
N GLU A 130 -10.14 32.20 -7.93
CA GLU A 130 -11.12 32.00 -9.01
C GLU A 130 -12.51 32.45 -8.55
N MET A 131 -12.89 32.13 -7.30
CA MET A 131 -14.09 32.66 -6.65
C MET A 131 -14.07 34.19 -6.57
N LEU A 132 -12.93 34.77 -6.19
CA LEU A 132 -12.75 36.23 -6.11
C LEU A 132 -12.78 36.91 -7.48
N SER A 133 -12.38 36.22 -8.55
CA SER A 133 -12.44 36.77 -9.92
C SER A 133 -13.85 36.83 -10.52
N LEU A 134 -14.82 36.16 -9.88
CA LEU A 134 -16.24 36.17 -10.25
C LEU A 134 -17.06 37.21 -9.47
N LEU A 135 -16.44 37.89 -8.49
CA LEU A 135 -16.99 39.02 -7.73
C LEU A 135 -16.55 40.35 -8.36
#